data_AF-A0AAW5VEG8-F1
#
_entry.id   AF-A0AAW5VEG8-F1
#
_cell.length_a   1.000
_cell.length_b   1.000
_cell.length_c   1.000
_cell.angle_alpha   90.00
_cell.angle_beta   90.00
_cell.angle_gamma   90.00
#
_symmetry.space_group_name_H-M   'P 1'
#
loop_
_entity.id
_entity.type
_entity.pdbx_description
1 polymer ?
#
loop_
_entity_poly.entity_id
_entity_poly.type
_entity_poly.pdbx_seq_one_letter_code
_entity_poly.pdbx_strand_id
1 'polypeptide(L)'
;MQENKPNKNPNQDSNQSFQESTVKHEEKICPNCLRIFECKVGSIQLCQCTKVQLTKEETEYLATQYVDCLCFQCMETLAFEYRVNQKLVRLPWKI
;
A
#
# COMPACT_ATOMS: atom_id res chain seq x y z
N MET A 1 30.15 29.98 48.76
CA MET A 1 31.02 29.41 47.70
C MET A 1 30.95 27.90 47.91
N GLN A 2 30.10 27.18 47.16
CA GLN A 2 30.45 26.46 45.92
C GLN A 2 31.62 25.48 46.18
N GLU A 3 31.56 24.16 46.03
CA GLU A 3 30.70 23.26 45.23
C GLU A 3 30.74 21.80 45.74
N ASN A 4 29.74 21.03 45.29
CA ASN A 4 29.50 19.60 45.49
C ASN A 4 30.37 18.69 44.60
N LYS A 5 30.77 17.50 45.11
CA LYS A 5 30.39 16.17 44.57
C LYS A 5 30.92 15.05 45.48
N PRO A 6 30.08 14.05 45.80
CA PRO A 6 30.43 12.73 45.32
C PRO A 6 29.25 11.99 44.66
N ASN A 7 29.67 11.26 43.63
CA ASN A 7 29.20 10.02 43.02
C ASN A 7 27.75 9.51 43.18
N LYS A 8 27.29 8.98 42.04
CA LYS A 8 25.97 8.55 41.61
C LYS A 8 25.38 7.35 42.38
N ASN A 9 24.04 7.38 42.33
CA ASN A 9 23.04 6.29 42.31
C ASN A 9 22.59 5.77 43.70
N PRO A 10 21.27 5.62 43.96
CA PRO A 10 20.41 4.69 43.21
C PRO A 10 18.98 5.20 42.89
N ASN A 11 18.43 4.72 41.77
CA ASN A 11 17.01 4.49 41.47
C ASN A 11 15.97 5.55 41.88
N GLN A 12 15.50 6.35 40.91
CA GLN A 12 14.12 6.83 40.90
C GLN A 12 13.53 6.82 39.49
N ASP A 13 12.61 5.89 39.33
CA ASP A 13 11.37 5.90 38.56
C ASP A 13 11.17 6.83 37.35
N SER A 14 10.62 6.15 36.34
CA SER A 14 9.53 6.57 35.47
C SER A 14 9.88 7.25 34.15
N ASN A 15 9.27 6.64 33.13
CA ASN A 15 8.83 7.20 31.86
C ASN A 15 9.70 6.93 30.63
N GLN A 16 9.15 5.95 29.89
CA GLN A 16 9.05 5.87 28.45
C GLN A 16 10.23 5.26 27.70
N SER A 17 10.20 3.92 27.74
CA SER A 17 10.30 3.12 26.52
C SER A 17 9.36 3.64 25.43
N PHE A 18 9.82 4.57 24.61
CA PHE A 18 9.34 4.63 23.23
C PHE A 18 10.23 3.70 22.43
N GLN A 19 9.84 2.42 22.41
CA GLN A 19 10.30 1.53 21.36
C GLN A 19 9.74 2.11 20.07
N GLU A 20 10.59 2.80 19.32
CA GLU A 20 10.35 3.16 17.93
C GLU A 20 10.15 1.85 17.16
N SER A 21 8.91 1.36 17.13
CA SER A 21 8.51 0.27 16.26
C SER A 21 8.55 0.84 14.84
N THR A 22 9.69 0.70 14.19
CA THR A 22 9.76 0.81 12.74
C THR A 22 8.90 -0.32 12.19
N VAL A 23 7.59 -0.05 12.06
CA VAL A 23 6.68 -0.87 11.27
C VAL A 23 7.26 -0.82 9.87
N LYS A 24 8.08 -1.82 9.53
CA LYS A 24 8.56 -2.00 8.17
C LYS A 24 7.31 -2.23 7.33
N HIS A 25 6.90 -1.17 6.64
CA HIS A 25 5.95 -1.25 5.55
C HIS A 25 6.43 -2.37 4.62
N GLU A 26 5.57 -3.34 4.30
CA GLU A 26 5.92 -4.36 3.32
C GLU A 26 5.87 -3.68 1.94
N GLU A 27 7.00 -3.10 1.57
CA GLU A 27 7.20 -2.51 0.26
C GLU A 27 7.24 -3.62 -0.79
N LYS A 28 6.45 -3.48 -1.85
CA LYS A 28 6.44 -4.35 -3.03
C LYS A 28 6.78 -3.56 -4.28
N ILE A 29 7.26 -4.26 -5.31
CA ILE A 29 7.46 -3.70 -6.64
C ILE A 29 6.23 -4.05 -7.49
N CYS A 30 5.58 -3.04 -8.06
CA CYS A 30 4.44 -3.25 -8.95
C CYS A 30 4.90 -3.93 -10.25
N PRO A 31 4.35 -5.10 -10.65
CA PRO A 31 4.79 -5.82 -11.84
C PRO A 31 4.45 -5.08 -13.16
N ASN A 32 3.50 -4.14 -13.14
CA ASN A 32 3.12 -3.37 -14.33
C ASN A 32 4.04 -2.15 -14.58
N CYS A 33 4.35 -1.37 -13.54
CA CYS A 33 5.12 -0.12 -13.70
C CYS A 33 6.49 -0.11 -13.01
N LEU A 34 6.86 -1.19 -12.33
CA LEU A 34 8.12 -1.38 -11.62
C LEU A 34 8.39 -0.37 -10.48
N ARG A 35 7.38 0.40 -10.05
CA ARG A 35 7.50 1.30 -8.90
C ARG A 35 7.30 0.53 -7.59
N ILE A 36 8.06 0.94 -6.58
CA ILE A 36 7.86 0.51 -5.19
C ILE A 36 6.57 1.14 -4.66
N PHE A 37 5.76 0.36 -3.96
CA PHE A 37 4.55 0.82 -3.30
C PHE A 37 4.31 0.07 -1.98
N GLU A 38 3.50 0.67 -1.11
CA GLU A 38 3.12 0.06 0.15
C GLU A 38 2.03 -1.00 -0.07
N CYS A 39 2.35 -2.25 0.26
CA CYS A 39 1.41 -3.35 0.28
C CYS A 39 1.21 -3.79 1.73
N LYS A 40 -0.04 -3.88 2.20
CA LYS A 40 -0.35 -4.32 3.57
C LYS A 40 -1.40 -5.42 3.54
N VAL A 41 -1.09 -6.57 2.93
CA VAL A 41 -2.05 -7.68 2.78
C VAL A 41 -2.56 -8.18 4.14
N GLY A 42 -1.70 -8.22 5.17
CA GLY A 42 -2.08 -8.57 6.54
C GLY A 42 -2.97 -7.53 7.25
N SER A 43 -3.13 -6.35 6.65
CA SER A 43 -4.02 -5.29 7.15
C SER A 43 -4.65 -4.60 5.94
N ILE A 44 -5.41 -5.37 5.15
CA ILE A 44 -5.87 -4.97 3.81
C ILE A 44 -6.53 -3.59 3.78
N GLN A 45 -7.26 -3.20 4.83
CA GLN A 45 -7.90 -1.89 4.97
C GLN A 45 -6.91 -0.71 4.86
N LEU A 46 -5.64 -0.92 5.18
CA LEU A 46 -4.56 0.05 5.10
C LEU A 46 -3.77 0.00 3.78
N CYS A 47 -4.02 -1.00 2.93
CA CYS A 47 -3.30 -1.17 1.68
C CYS A 47 -3.74 -0.13 0.65
N GLN A 48 -2.83 0.34 -0.21
CA GLN A 48 -3.19 1.31 -1.26
C GLN A 48 -4.24 0.76 -2.25
N CYS A 49 -4.33 -0.56 -2.41
CA CYS A 49 -5.26 -1.20 -3.33
C CYS A 49 -6.74 -1.00 -2.94
N THR A 50 -7.06 -0.80 -1.66
CA THR A 50 -8.46 -0.61 -1.21
C THR A 50 -9.05 0.73 -1.61
N LYS A 51 -8.21 1.67 -2.04
CA LYS A 51 -8.65 2.99 -2.52
C LYS A 51 -9.28 2.92 -3.91
N VAL A 52 -9.06 1.84 -4.67
CA VAL A 52 -9.65 1.67 -6.01
C VAL A 52 -10.96 0.89 -5.89
N GLN A 53 -12.00 1.38 -6.54
CA GLN A 53 -13.24 0.62 -6.72
C GLN A 53 -13.17 -0.15 -8.03
N LEU A 54 -13.16 -1.47 -7.94
CA LEU A 54 -13.20 -2.38 -9.08
C LEU A 54 -14.52 -3.15 -9.09
N THR A 55 -15.11 -3.35 -10.27
CA THR A 55 -16.18 -4.33 -10.44
C THR A 55 -15.62 -5.75 -10.35
N LYS A 56 -16.52 -6.74 -10.27
CA LYS A 56 -16.13 -8.15 -10.28
C LYS A 56 -15.38 -8.50 -11.56
N GLU A 57 -15.88 -8.05 -12.71
CA GLU A 57 -15.30 -8.33 -14.02
C GLU A 57 -13.93 -7.65 -14.18
N GLU A 58 -13.78 -6.42 -13.66
CA GLU A 58 -12.49 -5.73 -13.61
C GLU A 58 -11.48 -6.48 -12.75
N THR A 59 -11.91 -6.95 -11.58
CA THR A 59 -11.07 -7.72 -10.65
C THR A 59 -10.61 -9.04 -11.28
N GLU A 60 -11.54 -9.78 -11.89
CA GLU A 60 -11.24 -11.02 -12.61
C GLU A 60 -10.28 -10.78 -13.77
N TYR A 61 -10.51 -9.73 -14.58
CA TYR A 61 -9.62 -9.36 -15.67
C TYR A 61 -8.19 -9.11 -15.15
N LEU A 62 -8.02 -8.29 -14.12
CA LEU A 62 -6.69 -8.04 -13.55
C LEU A 62 -6.03 -9.32 -13.00
N ALA A 63 -6.79 -10.19 -12.35
CA ALA A 63 -6.29 -11.45 -11.81
C ALA A 63 -5.83 -12.44 -12.90
N THR A 64 -6.33 -12.34 -14.13
CA THR A 64 -5.82 -13.14 -15.25
C THR A 64 -4.47 -12.65 -15.77
N GLN A 65 -4.14 -11.37 -15.57
CA GLN A 65 -2.95 -10.73 -16.13
C GLN A 65 -1.81 -10.62 -15.11
N TYR A 66 -2.12 -10.52 -13.82
CA TYR A 66 -1.15 -10.29 -12.76
C TYR A 66 -1.36 -11.26 -11.60
N VAL A 67 -0.28 -11.90 -11.18
CA VAL A 67 -0.27 -12.88 -10.06
C VAL A 67 0.12 -12.25 -8.72
N ASP A 68 0.57 -11.00 -8.71
CA ASP A 68 0.96 -10.25 -7.52
C ASP A 68 0.28 -8.89 -7.47
N CYS A 69 0.40 -8.19 -6.34
CA CYS A 69 -0.25 -6.92 -6.09
C CYS A 69 0.22 -5.82 -7.04
N LEU A 70 -0.74 -5.03 -7.53
CA LEU A 70 -0.51 -3.82 -8.31
C LEU A 70 -0.55 -2.58 -7.41
N CYS A 71 0.21 -1.55 -7.76
CA CYS A 71 0.07 -0.26 -7.10
C CYS A 71 -1.27 0.40 -7.47
N PHE A 72 -1.74 1.31 -6.61
CA PHE A 72 -3.00 2.05 -6.79
C PHE A 72 -3.14 2.67 -8.18
N GLN A 73 -2.09 3.35 -8.64
CA GLN A 73 -2.11 4.03 -9.94
C GLN A 73 -2.33 3.06 -11.10
N CYS A 74 -1.69 1.89 -11.08
CA CYS A 74 -1.87 0.90 -12.12
C CYS A 74 -3.26 0.27 -12.07
N MET A 75 -3.80 0.00 -10.88
CA MET A 75 -5.16 -0.50 -10.74
C MET A 75 -6.20 0.46 -11.31
N GLU A 76 -6.10 1.77 -11.02
CA GLU A 76 -7.01 2.77 -11.61
C GLU A 76 -6.90 2.84 -13.13
N THR A 77 -5.67 2.90 -13.66
CA THR A 77 -5.42 2.99 -15.11
C THR A 77 -5.95 1.76 -15.84
N LEU A 78 -5.63 0.56 -15.37
CA LEU A 78 -6.05 -0.68 -16.02
C LEU A 78 -7.57 -0.88 -15.94
N ALA A 79 -8.21 -0.47 -14.83
CA ALA A 79 -9.67 -0.48 -14.73
C ALA A 79 -10.31 0.48 -15.74
N PHE A 80 -9.73 1.68 -15.91
CA PHE A 80 -10.19 2.61 -16.94
C PHE A 80 -10.04 2.03 -18.35
N GLU A 81 -8.88 1.46 -18.68
CA GLU A 81 -8.63 0.82 -19.97
C GLU A 81 -9.63 -0.32 -20.24
N TYR A 82 -9.88 -1.17 -19.24
CA TYR A 82 -10.86 -2.25 -19.34
C TYR A 82 -12.26 -1.72 -19.66
N ARG A 83 -12.72 -0.66 -18.97
CA ARG A 83 -14.03 -0.03 -19.24
C ARG A 83 -14.11 0.57 -20.64
N VAL A 84 -13.07 1.24 -21.10
CA VAL A 84 -13.01 1.81 -22.45
C VAL A 84 -13.06 0.69 -23.49
N ASN A 85 -12.22 -0.31 -23.36
CA ASN A 85 -12.14 -1.44 -24.28
C ASN A 85 -13.47 -2.21 -24.33
N GLN A 86 -14.09 -2.47 -23.19
CA GLN A 86 -15.41 -3.10 -23.16
C GLN A 86 -16.49 -2.29 -23.89
N LYS A 87 -16.47 -0.95 -23.77
CA LYS A 87 -17.42 -0.10 -24.50
C LYS A 87 -17.17 -0.19 -26.00
N LEU A 88 -15.91 -0.11 -26.43
CA LEU A 88 -15.53 -0.18 -27.85
C LEU A 88 -15.93 -1.50 -28.48
N VAL A 89 -15.69 -2.63 -27.81
CA VAL A 89 -16.07 -3.97 -28.30
C VAL A 89 -17.59 -4.12 -28.44
N ARG A 90 -18.38 -3.43 -27.61
CA ARG A 90 -19.84 -3.46 -27.64
C ARG A 90 -20.45 -2.50 -28.64
N LEU A 91 -19.66 -1.66 -29.32
CA LEU A 91 -20.20 -0.75 -30.32
C LEU A 91 -20.68 -1.56 -31.53
N PRO A 92 -21.96 -1.40 -31.94
CA PRO A 92 -22.41 -1.95 -33.21
C PRO A 92 -21.76 -1.10 -34.30
N TRP A 93 -20.78 -1.68 -35.01
CA TRP A 93 -20.25 -1.10 -36.23
C TRP A 93 -21.36 -1.10 -37.30
N LYS A 94 -22.27 -0.12 -37.22
CA LYS A 94 -23.20 0.21 -38.30
C LYS A 94 -22.54 1.30 -39.14
N ILE A 95 -22.02 0.88 -40.29
CA ILE A 95 -21.67 1.74 -41.42
C ILE A 95 -22.93 1.93 -42.26
#